data_AF-A0AA95ZEK6-F1
#
_entry.id   AF-A0AA95ZEK6-F1
#
_cell.length_a   1.000
_cell.length_b   1.000
_cell.length_c   1.000
_cell.angle_alpha   90.00
_cell.angle_beta   90.00
_cell.angle_gamma   90.00
#
_symmetry.space_group_name_H-M   'P 1'
#
loop_
_entity.id
_entity.type
_entity.pdbx_description
1 polymer ?
#
loop_
_entity_poly.entity_id
_entity_poly.type
_entity_poly.pdbx_seq_one_letter_code
_entity_poly.pdbx_strand_id
1 'polypeptide(L)'
;MKMLDWSALPEPDTSDWHNIYGGQSWKHDARGVFLDEAGGPLRTPKTPITCQTILDLYGTEIHEACATHKLPPELILMTIATEADIYRASGFTGPSTFRWEPSINDYSAGPMQTLGSTARARLESPLLPKEWKNVTIPIYPARPTAPPSLHPLYEGRLSIWLGAAQIAANVKAHGTKFDPILVAACYNRGRLAQSSSNPWHLSVTRDHLDRAAARYGDACEVMAAARKANVQGSAPGQAGVPEQESLELYSLTPAQAEEEKKFYLDSGADVDWFDQDDGLVTLVIQYTGPLPGKVKDLPIKLNLPTNDGFVICVDRQREEIRQGKTFARTIGYYQAFFDKKPIQGLSGVAVERGGPGDNSKMGDTKDRSIEVGIYPLSTHAGASNKYKTIGYDAEGGLKRRPWPAIRVDDTQKRSGILIHCAAGYIMSVGCINLSENLKDASSDMSFEESRQRVIALIDGIRSALGDDFPKQNNVRIPNAFLEIRE
;
A
#
# COMPACT_ATOMS: atom_id res chain seq x y z
N MET A 1 8.89 7.39 10.58
CA MET A 1 8.85 8.09 9.28
C MET A 1 9.03 9.58 9.54
N LYS A 2 9.78 10.32 8.70
CA LYS A 2 9.87 11.77 8.82
C LYS A 2 8.55 12.34 8.27
N MET A 3 7.81 13.09 9.09
CA MET A 3 6.60 13.77 8.66
C MET A 3 6.95 14.71 7.49
N LEU A 4 6.26 14.54 6.36
CA LEU A 4 6.50 15.34 5.16
C LEU A 4 5.98 16.75 5.38
N ASP A 5 6.82 17.77 5.17
CA ASP A 5 6.39 19.16 5.30
C ASP A 5 5.80 19.70 3.99
N TRP A 6 4.49 19.49 3.80
CA TRP A 6 3.68 20.00 2.71
C TRP A 6 3.53 21.53 2.71
N SER A 7 3.79 22.20 3.85
CA SER A 7 3.67 23.67 3.94
C SER A 7 4.87 24.39 3.31
N ALA A 8 5.99 23.68 3.14
CA ALA A 8 7.19 24.18 2.49
C ALA A 8 7.16 24.08 0.95
N LEU A 9 6.14 23.42 0.38
CA LEU A 9 5.99 23.28 -1.07
C LEU A 9 5.19 24.46 -1.66
N PRO A 10 5.37 24.78 -2.96
CA PRO A 10 4.56 25.79 -3.62
C PRO A 10 3.07 25.53 -3.47
N GLU A 11 2.31 26.61 -3.27
CA GLU A 11 0.86 26.58 -3.35
C GLU A 11 0.41 26.83 -4.79
N PRO A 12 -0.80 26.40 -5.17
CA PRO A 12 -1.33 26.73 -6.48
C PRO A 12 -1.55 28.24 -6.65
N ASP A 13 -1.28 28.74 -7.85
CA ASP A 13 -1.58 30.13 -8.20
C ASP A 13 -3.10 30.38 -8.22
N THR A 14 -3.47 31.64 -8.07
CA THR A 14 -4.85 32.12 -8.23
C THR A 14 -4.97 32.92 -9.53
N SER A 15 -6.07 32.74 -10.24
CA SER A 15 -6.41 33.53 -11.42
C SER A 15 -7.79 34.17 -11.31
N ASP A 16 -7.97 35.28 -12.03
CA ASP A 16 -9.30 35.80 -12.37
C ASP A 16 -9.90 35.03 -13.55
N TRP A 17 -11.18 35.30 -13.84
CA TRP A 17 -11.87 34.73 -15.00
C TRP A 17 -11.11 34.99 -16.29
N HIS A 18 -10.81 33.92 -17.01
CA HIS A 18 -10.15 33.99 -18.30
C HIS A 18 -10.57 32.81 -19.17
N ASN A 19 -10.23 32.90 -20.45
CA ASN A 19 -10.28 31.80 -21.40
C ASN A 19 -9.10 31.96 -22.36
N ILE A 20 -8.78 30.89 -23.09
CA ILE A 20 -7.95 31.00 -24.27
C ILE A 20 -8.73 30.54 -25.50
N TYR A 21 -8.43 31.14 -26.64
CA TYR A 21 -9.06 30.84 -27.92
C TYR A 21 -10.60 30.98 -27.95
N GLY A 22 -11.17 31.82 -27.07
CA GLY A 22 -12.60 32.11 -27.03
C GLY A 22 -13.48 30.95 -26.60
N GLY A 23 -12.91 29.98 -25.86
CA GLY A 23 -13.66 28.88 -25.25
C GLY A 23 -14.36 29.29 -23.95
N GLN A 24 -14.82 28.29 -23.22
CA GLN A 24 -15.37 28.42 -21.87
C GLN A 24 -14.46 29.25 -20.97
N SER A 25 -15.05 30.12 -20.14
CA SER A 25 -14.29 30.87 -19.14
C SER A 25 -14.14 30.07 -17.86
N TRP A 26 -12.96 30.13 -17.26
CA TRP A 26 -12.69 29.57 -15.93
C TRP A 26 -11.84 30.51 -15.10
N LYS A 27 -11.82 30.26 -13.80
CA LYS A 27 -10.79 30.74 -12.88
C LYS A 27 -10.34 29.59 -12.00
N HIS A 28 -9.21 29.71 -11.33
CA HIS A 28 -8.77 28.72 -10.36
C HIS A 28 -8.17 29.37 -9.12
N ASP A 29 -8.28 28.68 -7.99
CA ASP A 29 -7.59 29.01 -6.75
C ASP A 29 -7.22 27.71 -6.00
N ALA A 30 -6.76 27.83 -4.76
CA ALA A 30 -6.40 26.69 -3.91
C ALA A 30 -7.58 25.77 -3.51
N ARG A 31 -8.81 26.02 -3.98
CA ARG A 31 -9.99 25.17 -3.76
C ARG A 31 -10.39 24.36 -5.00
N GLY A 32 -9.92 24.74 -6.18
CA GLY A 32 -10.21 24.07 -7.44
C GLY A 32 -10.39 25.01 -8.64
N VAL A 33 -10.97 24.48 -9.73
CA VAL A 33 -11.36 25.23 -10.93
C VAL A 33 -12.83 25.64 -10.82
N PHE A 34 -13.17 26.86 -11.20
CA PHE A 34 -14.54 27.37 -11.20
C PHE A 34 -15.00 27.65 -12.63
N LEU A 35 -16.27 27.33 -12.89
CA LEU A 35 -17.01 27.75 -14.08
C LEU A 35 -18.13 28.70 -13.66
N ASP A 36 -18.50 29.64 -14.52
CA ASP A 36 -19.46 30.70 -14.20
C ASP A 36 -20.79 30.15 -13.64
N GLU A 37 -21.21 28.98 -14.11
CA GLU A 37 -22.50 28.37 -13.79
C GLU A 37 -22.46 27.41 -12.57
N ALA A 38 -21.27 27.00 -12.11
CA ALA A 38 -21.13 25.86 -11.20
C ALA A 38 -21.37 26.17 -9.70
N GLY A 39 -21.47 27.45 -9.31
CA GLY A 39 -21.70 27.86 -7.91
C GLY A 39 -20.58 27.53 -6.91
N GLY A 40 -19.52 26.83 -7.32
CA GLY A 40 -18.38 26.40 -6.50
C GLY A 40 -17.26 25.79 -7.35
N PRO A 41 -16.16 25.33 -6.72
CA PRO A 41 -15.10 24.64 -7.46
C PRO A 41 -15.62 23.29 -7.98
N LEU A 42 -15.23 22.93 -9.20
CA LEU A 42 -15.50 21.62 -9.77
C LEU A 42 -14.79 20.54 -8.95
N ARG A 43 -15.54 19.50 -8.59
CA ARG A 43 -15.08 18.32 -7.86
C ARG A 43 -15.80 17.09 -8.38
N THR A 44 -15.28 15.91 -8.04
CA THR A 44 -16.10 14.71 -8.21
C THR A 44 -17.22 14.67 -7.17
N PRO A 45 -18.38 14.02 -7.44
CA PRO A 45 -19.54 14.07 -6.54
C PRO A 45 -19.36 13.36 -5.18
N LYS A 46 -18.24 12.66 -4.99
CA LYS A 46 -17.95 11.78 -3.83
C LYS A 46 -16.67 12.25 -3.15
N THR A 47 -16.38 11.70 -1.97
CA THR A 47 -15.10 11.87 -1.28
C THR A 47 -13.92 11.66 -2.25
N PRO A 48 -12.84 12.47 -2.18
CA PRO A 48 -11.72 12.44 -3.13
C PRO A 48 -10.79 11.22 -2.93
N ILE A 49 -11.36 10.01 -2.87
CA ILE A 49 -10.68 8.74 -2.58
C ILE A 49 -9.51 8.51 -3.53
N THR A 50 -9.66 8.84 -4.82
CA THR A 50 -8.58 8.67 -5.79
C THR A 50 -7.35 9.52 -5.42
N CYS A 51 -7.53 10.81 -5.16
CA CYS A 51 -6.43 11.71 -4.77
C CYS A 51 -5.85 11.33 -3.41
N GLN A 52 -6.68 10.91 -2.45
CA GLN A 52 -6.22 10.41 -1.16
C GLN A 52 -5.35 9.15 -1.32
N THR A 53 -5.81 8.19 -2.13
CA THR A 53 -5.06 6.95 -2.39
C THR A 53 -3.71 7.25 -3.06
N ILE A 54 -3.67 8.21 -3.99
CA ILE A 54 -2.41 8.64 -4.62
C ILE A 54 -1.46 9.24 -3.58
N LEU A 55 -1.97 10.11 -2.70
CA LEU A 55 -1.16 10.72 -1.65
C LEU A 55 -0.63 9.67 -0.64
N ASP A 56 -1.46 8.70 -0.28
CA ASP A 56 -1.09 7.62 0.65
C ASP A 56 -0.01 6.70 0.05
N LEU A 57 -0.10 6.41 -1.25
CA LEU A 57 0.86 5.55 -1.94
C LEU A 57 2.16 6.26 -2.31
N TYR A 58 2.08 7.55 -2.69
CA TYR A 58 3.17 8.26 -3.36
C TYR A 58 3.54 9.60 -2.72
N GLY A 59 3.10 9.85 -1.48
CA GLY A 59 3.29 11.14 -0.83
C GLY A 59 4.77 11.57 -0.77
N THR A 60 5.68 10.64 -0.47
CA THR A 60 7.12 10.93 -0.41
C THR A 60 7.66 11.33 -1.78
N GLU A 61 7.30 10.55 -2.81
CA GLU A 61 7.73 10.73 -4.19
C GLU A 61 7.22 12.04 -4.78
N ILE A 62 5.94 12.37 -4.52
CA ILE A 62 5.30 13.62 -4.92
C ILE A 62 5.99 14.79 -4.23
N HIS A 63 6.25 14.69 -2.93
CA HIS A 63 6.92 15.73 -2.15
C HIS A 63 8.32 16.03 -2.72
N GLU A 64 9.13 15.01 -2.93
CA GLU A 64 10.48 15.14 -3.49
C GLU A 64 10.46 15.76 -4.89
N ALA A 65 9.57 15.29 -5.77
CA ALA A 65 9.44 15.81 -7.13
C ALA A 65 9.00 17.28 -7.13
N CYS A 66 8.01 17.65 -6.30
CA CYS A 66 7.53 19.02 -6.18
C CYS A 66 8.58 19.97 -5.60
N ALA A 67 9.32 19.55 -4.57
CA ALA A 67 10.41 20.31 -3.99
C ALA A 67 11.52 20.60 -5.02
N THR A 68 11.82 19.61 -5.86
CA THR A 68 12.85 19.68 -6.91
C THR A 68 12.42 20.57 -8.08
N HIS A 69 11.22 20.35 -8.60
CA HIS A 69 10.71 21.03 -9.80
C HIS A 69 9.96 22.32 -9.52
N LYS A 70 9.79 22.69 -8.24
CA LYS A 70 9.03 23.86 -7.80
C LYS A 70 7.60 23.85 -8.34
N LEU A 71 6.94 22.71 -8.20
CA LEU A 71 5.55 22.51 -8.62
C LEU A 71 4.62 22.46 -7.40
N PRO A 72 3.40 22.99 -7.53
CA PRO A 72 2.33 22.68 -6.59
C PRO A 72 1.97 21.18 -6.64
N PRO A 73 1.91 20.47 -5.49
CA PRO A 73 1.58 19.04 -5.45
C PRO A 73 0.20 18.70 -6.01
N GLU A 74 -0.73 19.65 -5.98
CA GLU A 74 -2.08 19.52 -6.55
C GLU A 74 -2.04 19.20 -8.04
N LEU A 75 -1.06 19.74 -8.78
CA LEU A 75 -0.91 19.44 -10.20
C LEU A 75 -0.46 17.99 -10.43
N ILE A 76 0.43 17.46 -9.58
CA ILE A 76 0.86 16.06 -9.68
C ILE A 76 -0.29 15.11 -9.35
N LEU A 77 -1.01 15.37 -8.25
CA LEU A 77 -2.19 14.60 -7.86
C LEU A 77 -3.28 14.63 -8.94
N MET A 78 -3.59 15.80 -9.48
CA MET A 78 -4.54 15.97 -10.59
C MET A 78 -4.11 15.15 -11.80
N THR A 79 -2.84 15.23 -12.21
CA THR A 79 -2.36 14.52 -13.40
C THR A 79 -2.45 13.00 -13.21
N ILE A 80 -1.97 12.44 -12.09
CA ILE A 80 -2.09 11.00 -11.82
C ILE A 80 -3.57 10.57 -11.80
N ALA A 81 -4.43 11.33 -11.11
CA ALA A 81 -5.86 11.02 -11.04
C ALA A 81 -6.57 11.13 -12.39
N THR A 82 -6.11 11.99 -13.29
CA THR A 82 -6.71 12.15 -14.63
C THR A 82 -6.24 11.07 -15.60
N GLU A 83 -4.97 10.68 -15.48
CA GLU A 83 -4.32 9.75 -16.40
C GLU A 83 -4.49 8.28 -16.01
N ALA A 84 -4.56 7.97 -14.72
CA ALA A 84 -4.45 6.60 -14.22
C ALA A 84 -5.57 6.17 -13.25
N ASP A 85 -6.66 6.93 -13.09
CA ASP A 85 -7.73 6.58 -12.14
C ASP A 85 -8.32 5.17 -12.34
N ILE A 86 -8.50 4.75 -13.59
CA ILE A 86 -8.97 3.41 -13.94
C ILE A 86 -8.04 2.29 -13.46
N TYR A 87 -6.80 2.62 -13.09
CA TYR A 87 -5.78 1.69 -12.59
C TYR A 87 -5.60 1.76 -11.07
N ARG A 88 -6.48 2.45 -10.34
CA ARG A 88 -6.43 2.56 -8.87
C ARG A 88 -6.32 1.19 -8.18
N ALA A 89 -7.02 0.18 -8.70
CA ALA A 89 -6.97 -1.20 -8.17
C ALA A 89 -5.59 -1.86 -8.29
N SER A 90 -4.75 -1.39 -9.22
CA SER A 90 -3.35 -1.83 -9.39
C SER A 90 -2.37 -0.87 -8.71
N GLY A 91 -2.85 0.03 -7.84
CA GLY A 91 -2.03 1.09 -7.25
C GLY A 91 -1.49 2.05 -8.29
N PHE A 92 -2.22 2.31 -9.38
CA PHE A 92 -1.81 3.21 -10.48
C PHE A 92 -0.55 2.77 -11.23
N THR A 93 -0.11 1.51 -11.08
CA THR A 93 1.14 1.03 -11.68
C THR A 93 1.05 -0.40 -12.21
N GLY A 94 2.14 -0.88 -12.82
CA GLY A 94 2.29 -2.23 -13.33
C GLY A 94 1.76 -2.43 -14.75
N PRO A 95 1.73 -3.68 -15.24
CA PRO A 95 1.41 -4.00 -16.63
C PRO A 95 0.04 -3.52 -17.11
N SER A 96 -0.94 -3.40 -16.21
CA SER A 96 -2.27 -2.87 -16.54
C SER A 96 -2.23 -1.42 -17.03
N THR A 97 -1.22 -0.65 -16.60
CA THR A 97 -1.03 0.76 -16.99
C THR A 97 -0.33 0.95 -18.32
N PHE A 98 0.20 -0.10 -18.94
CA PHE A 98 0.86 0.02 -20.23
C PHE A 98 -0.16 0.22 -21.34
N ARG A 99 -0.10 1.37 -22.00
CA ARG A 99 -0.99 1.72 -23.12
C ARG A 99 -0.16 2.01 -24.36
N TRP A 100 -0.44 1.26 -25.42
CA TRP A 100 0.11 1.58 -26.74
C TRP A 100 -0.65 2.77 -27.34
N GLU A 101 0.07 3.71 -27.94
CA GLU A 101 -0.45 4.94 -28.55
C GLU A 101 -0.25 4.87 -30.08
N PRO A 102 -1.22 4.29 -30.84
CA PRO A 102 -1.02 3.98 -32.25
C PRO A 102 -0.76 5.22 -33.11
N SER A 103 -1.37 6.35 -32.74
CA SER A 103 -1.28 7.60 -33.51
C SER A 103 0.14 8.18 -33.59
N ILE A 104 1.01 7.80 -32.66
CA ILE A 104 2.39 8.29 -32.55
C ILE A 104 3.43 7.17 -32.50
N ASN A 105 3.00 5.91 -32.66
CA ASN A 105 3.86 4.72 -32.59
C ASN A 105 4.76 4.69 -31.33
N ASP A 106 4.15 4.99 -30.18
CA ASP A 106 4.81 5.01 -28.87
C ASP A 106 3.91 4.37 -27.81
N TYR A 107 4.28 4.45 -26.54
CA TYR A 107 3.49 3.95 -25.42
C TYR A 107 3.51 4.91 -24.24
N SER A 108 2.54 4.79 -23.34
CA SER A 108 2.51 5.39 -22.00
C SER A 108 2.44 4.29 -20.93
N ALA A 109 2.96 4.57 -19.73
CA ALA A 109 2.96 3.61 -18.62
C ALA A 109 3.10 4.29 -17.25
N GLY A 110 2.66 3.60 -16.21
CA GLY A 110 2.80 4.03 -14.81
C GLY A 110 1.79 5.09 -14.35
N PRO A 111 1.97 5.62 -13.13
CA PRO A 111 1.01 6.54 -12.50
C PRO A 111 0.83 7.84 -13.27
N MET A 112 1.87 8.34 -13.93
CA MET A 112 1.81 9.61 -14.67
C MET A 112 1.48 9.44 -16.16
N GLN A 113 1.35 8.19 -16.65
CA GLN A 113 1.15 7.84 -18.06
C GLN A 113 2.07 8.60 -19.03
N THR A 114 3.30 8.89 -18.62
CA THR A 114 4.28 9.60 -19.44
C THR A 114 4.61 8.77 -20.68
N LEU A 115 4.59 9.39 -21.86
CA LEU A 115 5.01 8.72 -23.10
C LEU A 115 6.47 8.24 -22.99
N GLY A 116 6.78 7.07 -23.55
CA GLY A 116 8.14 6.52 -23.55
C GLY A 116 9.16 7.50 -24.15
N SER A 117 8.82 8.16 -25.26
CA SER A 117 9.67 9.20 -25.88
C SER A 117 9.87 10.41 -24.99
N THR A 118 8.82 10.83 -24.29
CA THR A 118 8.86 11.98 -23.37
C THR A 118 9.71 11.65 -22.15
N ALA A 119 9.52 10.46 -21.57
CA ALA A 119 10.32 9.94 -20.46
C ALA A 119 11.82 9.88 -20.82
N ARG A 120 12.17 9.36 -22.00
CA ARG A 120 13.55 9.39 -22.51
C ARG A 120 14.11 10.81 -22.59
N ALA A 121 13.34 11.75 -23.13
CA ALA A 121 13.78 13.15 -23.22
C ALA A 121 13.97 13.79 -21.83
N ARG A 122 13.24 13.36 -20.80
CA ARG A 122 13.38 13.87 -19.43
C ARG A 122 14.55 13.24 -18.66
N LEU A 123 15.06 12.08 -19.07
CA LEU A 123 16.29 11.50 -18.51
C LEU A 123 17.54 12.37 -18.80
N GLU A 124 17.50 13.20 -19.83
CA GLU A 124 18.56 14.18 -20.12
C GLU A 124 18.50 15.43 -19.22
N SER A 125 17.56 15.49 -18.28
CA SER A 125 17.40 16.63 -17.38
C SER A 125 18.60 16.77 -16.42
N PRO A 126 19.16 17.99 -16.25
CA PRO A 126 20.23 18.22 -15.28
C PRO A 126 19.77 18.04 -13.82
N LEU A 127 18.45 18.03 -13.58
CA LEU A 127 17.88 17.79 -12.26
C LEU A 127 17.74 16.30 -11.93
N LEU A 128 18.00 15.39 -12.88
CA LEU A 128 17.79 13.95 -12.69
C LEU A 128 18.64 13.45 -11.50
N PRO A 129 18.01 12.78 -10.51
CA PRO A 129 18.73 12.08 -9.45
C PRO A 129 19.83 11.15 -9.98
N LYS A 130 20.97 11.11 -9.29
CA LYS A 130 22.17 10.41 -9.77
C LYS A 130 21.92 8.92 -9.97
N GLU A 131 21.08 8.32 -9.13
CA GLU A 131 20.69 6.92 -9.17
C GLU A 131 19.98 6.51 -10.47
N TRP A 132 19.40 7.45 -11.21
CA TRP A 132 18.64 7.15 -12.42
C TRP A 132 19.37 7.43 -13.72
N LYS A 133 20.61 7.93 -13.66
CA LYS A 133 21.41 8.20 -14.87
C LYS A 133 21.65 6.97 -15.75
N ASN A 134 21.53 5.78 -15.17
CA ASN A 134 21.72 4.51 -15.88
C ASN A 134 20.40 3.79 -16.20
N VAL A 135 19.25 4.42 -15.94
CA VAL A 135 17.95 3.82 -16.27
C VAL A 135 17.70 3.97 -17.77
N THR A 136 17.34 2.86 -18.42
CA THR A 136 16.98 2.84 -19.84
C THR A 136 15.47 2.66 -19.99
N ILE A 137 14.79 3.67 -20.55
CA ILE A 137 13.38 3.55 -20.95
C ILE A 137 13.32 2.82 -22.31
N PRO A 138 12.72 1.62 -22.39
CA PRO A 138 12.79 0.79 -23.58
C PRO A 138 12.11 1.45 -24.79
N ILE A 139 12.62 1.16 -25.98
CA ILE A 139 11.99 1.51 -27.26
C ILE A 139 11.34 0.25 -27.81
N TYR A 140 10.04 0.32 -28.09
CA TYR A 140 9.32 -0.75 -28.75
C TYR A 140 9.09 -0.35 -30.22
N PRO A 141 9.67 -1.06 -31.20
CA PRO A 141 9.50 -0.70 -32.62
C PRO A 141 8.05 -0.91 -33.12
N ALA A 142 7.29 -1.77 -32.42
CA ALA A 142 5.89 -2.03 -32.67
C ALA A 142 5.19 -2.38 -31.34
N ARG A 143 3.85 -2.37 -31.34
CA ARG A 143 3.05 -2.77 -30.19
C ARG A 143 3.44 -4.18 -29.73
N PRO A 144 3.86 -4.37 -28.46
CA PRO A 144 4.13 -5.71 -27.96
C PRO A 144 2.83 -6.53 -27.87
N THR A 145 2.95 -7.85 -28.02
CA THR A 145 1.79 -8.78 -28.01
C THR A 145 1.07 -8.81 -26.66
N ALA A 146 1.78 -8.50 -25.59
CA ALA A 146 1.24 -8.28 -24.25
C ALA A 146 1.97 -7.10 -23.59
N PRO A 147 1.33 -6.40 -22.64
CA PRO A 147 2.03 -5.48 -21.75
C PRO A 147 3.29 -6.11 -21.15
N PRO A 148 4.44 -5.43 -21.16
CA PRO A 148 5.65 -5.93 -20.50
C PRO A 148 5.38 -6.20 -19.03
N SER A 149 5.80 -7.35 -18.51
CA SER A 149 5.69 -7.69 -17.09
C SER A 149 6.59 -6.82 -16.21
N LEU A 150 7.69 -6.31 -16.78
CA LEU A 150 8.63 -5.38 -16.16
C LEU A 150 8.79 -4.17 -17.07
N HIS A 151 8.70 -2.98 -16.48
CA HIS A 151 8.91 -1.73 -17.18
C HIS A 151 9.39 -0.65 -16.19
N PRO A 152 10.42 0.16 -16.49
CA PRO A 152 10.92 1.16 -15.55
C PRO A 152 9.87 2.17 -15.11
N LEU A 153 8.96 2.57 -16.01
CA LEU A 153 7.87 3.50 -15.68
C LEU A 153 6.81 2.92 -14.73
N TYR A 154 6.86 1.63 -14.39
CA TYR A 154 6.04 1.08 -13.30
C TYR A 154 6.63 1.41 -11.91
N GLU A 155 7.87 1.86 -11.83
CA GLU A 155 8.45 2.35 -10.58
C GLU A 155 7.87 3.75 -10.31
N GLY A 156 7.15 3.90 -9.19
CA GLY A 156 6.36 5.08 -8.89
C GLY A 156 7.21 6.35 -8.79
N ARG A 157 8.36 6.27 -8.11
CA ARG A 157 9.25 7.42 -7.89
C ARG A 157 9.80 7.96 -9.20
N LEU A 158 10.32 7.09 -10.07
CA LEU A 158 10.80 7.46 -11.40
C LEU A 158 9.69 8.03 -12.28
N SER A 159 8.52 7.38 -12.30
CA SER A 159 7.38 7.82 -13.13
C SER A 159 6.90 9.21 -12.73
N ILE A 160 6.73 9.44 -11.43
CA ILE A 160 6.31 10.73 -10.85
C ILE A 160 7.34 11.81 -11.11
N TRP A 161 8.62 11.49 -10.93
CA TRP A 161 9.68 12.47 -11.20
C TRP A 161 9.74 12.88 -12.67
N LEU A 162 9.68 11.92 -13.60
CA LEU A 162 9.71 12.22 -15.03
C LEU A 162 8.46 12.99 -15.48
N GLY A 163 7.29 12.66 -14.94
CA GLY A 163 6.05 13.42 -15.19
C GLY A 163 6.12 14.85 -14.63
N ALA A 164 6.62 15.02 -13.41
CA ALA A 164 6.87 16.34 -12.82
C ALA A 164 7.86 17.17 -13.65
N ALA A 165 8.96 16.56 -14.09
CA ALA A 165 9.92 17.20 -14.99
C ALA A 165 9.27 17.64 -16.31
N GLN A 166 8.31 16.86 -16.84
CA GLN A 166 7.56 17.22 -18.03
C GLN A 166 6.59 18.38 -17.79
N ILE A 167 5.87 18.40 -16.66
CA ILE A 167 4.99 19.53 -16.29
C ILE A 167 5.82 20.81 -16.17
N ALA A 168 6.95 20.79 -15.45
CA ALA A 168 7.84 21.94 -15.32
C ALA A 168 8.38 22.43 -16.68
N ALA A 169 8.72 21.50 -17.57
CA ALA A 169 9.15 21.85 -18.93
C ALA A 169 8.02 22.51 -19.74
N ASN A 170 6.80 22.00 -19.64
CA ASN A 170 5.62 22.56 -20.30
C ASN A 170 5.28 23.97 -19.79
N VAL A 171 5.35 24.18 -18.46
CA VAL A 171 5.14 25.50 -17.85
C VAL A 171 6.11 26.52 -18.44
N LYS A 172 7.39 26.15 -18.57
CA LYS A 172 8.41 27.03 -19.16
C LYS A 172 8.22 27.24 -20.66
N ALA A 173 7.92 26.19 -21.42
CA ALA A 173 7.86 26.24 -22.89
C ALA A 173 6.57 26.88 -23.42
N HIS A 174 5.46 26.72 -22.70
CA HIS A 174 4.12 27.12 -23.17
C HIS A 174 3.46 28.17 -22.29
N GLY A 175 4.12 28.61 -21.21
CA GLY A 175 3.64 29.70 -20.38
C GLY A 175 2.33 29.38 -19.67
N THR A 176 2.12 28.11 -19.27
CA THR A 176 0.88 27.68 -18.61
C THR A 176 0.70 28.29 -17.21
N LYS A 177 1.76 28.84 -16.59
CA LYS A 177 1.74 29.52 -15.28
C LYS A 177 1.01 28.72 -14.18
N PHE A 178 1.23 27.41 -14.15
CA PHE A 178 0.56 26.48 -13.22
C PHE A 178 -0.98 26.48 -13.29
N ASP A 179 -1.59 27.08 -14.31
CA ASP A 179 -3.03 26.95 -14.54
C ASP A 179 -3.35 25.47 -14.79
N PRO A 180 -4.25 24.86 -13.99
CA PRO A 180 -4.50 23.42 -14.04
C PRO A 180 -5.09 22.96 -15.39
N ILE A 181 -5.91 23.79 -16.04
CA ILE A 181 -6.51 23.47 -17.34
C ILE A 181 -5.45 23.53 -18.44
N LEU A 182 -4.62 24.57 -18.42
CA LEU A 182 -3.54 24.71 -19.40
C LEU A 182 -2.45 23.65 -19.21
N VAL A 183 -2.12 23.32 -17.96
CA VAL A 183 -1.20 22.23 -17.62
C VAL A 183 -1.75 20.90 -18.12
N ALA A 184 -3.01 20.56 -17.84
CA ALA A 184 -3.64 19.33 -18.30
C ALA A 184 -3.68 19.23 -19.84
N ALA A 185 -4.11 20.29 -20.52
CA ALA A 185 -4.14 20.34 -21.99
C ALA A 185 -2.75 20.13 -22.59
N CYS A 186 -1.74 20.83 -22.05
CA CYS A 186 -0.37 20.73 -22.51
C CYS A 186 0.28 19.39 -22.16
N TYR A 187 -0.08 18.76 -21.05
CA TYR A 187 0.40 17.43 -20.70
C TYR A 187 -0.17 16.37 -21.66
N ASN A 188 -1.47 16.45 -21.96
CA ASN A 188 -2.15 15.51 -22.87
C ASN A 188 -1.66 15.59 -24.32
N ARG A 189 -1.32 16.79 -24.82
CA ARG A 189 -0.94 17.00 -26.24
C ARG A 189 0.51 17.45 -26.47
N GLY A 190 1.28 17.66 -25.42
CA GLY A 190 2.64 18.20 -25.49
C GLY A 190 2.72 19.69 -25.88
N ARG A 191 1.59 20.37 -26.13
CA ARG A 191 1.50 21.81 -26.41
C ARG A 191 0.08 22.33 -26.21
N LEU A 192 -0.07 23.64 -26.06
CA LEU A 192 -1.36 24.31 -26.21
C LEU A 192 -1.67 24.50 -27.70
N ALA A 193 -2.86 24.09 -28.12
CA ALA A 193 -3.36 24.29 -29.48
C ALA A 193 -4.87 24.47 -29.46
N GLN A 194 -5.40 25.28 -30.37
CA GLN A 194 -6.83 25.52 -30.49
C GLN A 194 -7.56 24.29 -31.06
N SER A 195 -8.78 24.04 -30.60
CA SER A 195 -9.74 23.09 -31.18
C SER A 195 -11.15 23.64 -31.03
N SER A 196 -12.10 23.20 -31.85
CA SER A 196 -13.54 23.45 -31.64
C SER A 196 -14.29 22.20 -31.17
N SER A 197 -13.57 21.12 -30.87
CA SER A 197 -14.16 19.81 -30.55
C SER A 197 -14.65 19.66 -29.09
N ASN A 198 -14.48 20.68 -28.26
CA ASN A 198 -14.90 20.71 -26.85
C ASN A 198 -15.09 22.16 -26.38
N PRO A 199 -15.84 22.39 -25.28
CA PRO A 199 -16.15 23.75 -24.80
C PRO A 199 -14.93 24.60 -24.43
N TRP A 200 -13.82 23.98 -24.01
CA TRP A 200 -12.60 24.68 -23.62
C TRP A 200 -11.81 25.27 -24.80
N HIS A 201 -12.20 24.94 -26.03
CA HIS A 201 -11.50 25.27 -27.26
C HIS A 201 -10.01 24.88 -27.31
N LEU A 202 -9.65 23.83 -26.58
CA LEU A 202 -8.29 23.31 -26.47
C LEU A 202 -8.19 21.94 -27.11
N SER A 203 -7.12 21.70 -27.87
CA SER A 203 -6.85 20.38 -28.44
C SER A 203 -6.53 19.40 -27.31
N VAL A 204 -7.43 18.46 -27.04
CA VAL A 204 -7.28 17.36 -26.06
C VAL A 204 -8.01 16.11 -26.57
N THR A 205 -7.85 14.97 -25.90
CA THR A 205 -8.71 13.79 -26.14
C THR A 205 -9.98 13.84 -25.30
N ARG A 206 -11.15 13.67 -25.91
CA ARG A 206 -12.43 13.42 -25.21
C ARG A 206 -12.71 14.49 -24.13
N ASP A 207 -13.19 14.07 -22.97
CA ASP A 207 -13.56 14.84 -21.78
C ASP A 207 -12.37 15.14 -20.84
N HIS A 208 -11.14 15.06 -21.35
CA HIS A 208 -9.94 15.09 -20.51
C HIS A 208 -9.86 16.33 -19.60
N LEU A 209 -10.27 17.51 -20.09
CA LEU A 209 -10.23 18.75 -19.31
C LEU A 209 -11.35 18.83 -18.26
N ASP A 210 -12.53 18.26 -18.53
CA ASP A 210 -13.60 18.18 -17.54
C ASP A 210 -13.18 17.28 -16.36
N ARG A 211 -12.57 16.12 -16.68
CA ARG A 211 -11.99 15.24 -15.66
C ARG A 211 -10.87 15.93 -14.91
N ALA A 212 -9.92 16.56 -15.60
CA ALA A 212 -8.81 17.27 -14.95
C ALA A 212 -9.30 18.37 -14.00
N ALA A 213 -10.29 19.16 -14.41
CA ALA A 213 -10.85 20.22 -13.58
C ALA A 213 -11.45 19.68 -12.27
N ALA A 214 -12.24 18.59 -12.35
CA ALA A 214 -12.81 17.94 -11.17
C ALA A 214 -11.71 17.30 -10.28
N ARG A 215 -10.74 16.60 -10.88
CA ARG A 215 -9.62 15.98 -10.14
C ARG A 215 -8.71 17.01 -9.47
N TYR A 216 -8.58 18.20 -10.06
CA TYR A 216 -7.85 19.30 -9.44
C TYR A 216 -8.54 19.82 -8.17
N GLY A 217 -9.88 19.93 -8.19
CA GLY A 217 -10.64 20.28 -6.98
C GLY A 217 -10.51 19.23 -5.87
N ASP A 218 -10.55 17.94 -6.23
CA ASP A 218 -10.28 16.82 -5.31
C ASP A 218 -8.85 16.90 -4.73
N ALA A 219 -7.86 17.18 -5.58
CA ALA A 219 -6.46 17.33 -5.17
C ALA A 219 -6.26 18.53 -4.22
N CYS A 220 -6.90 19.66 -4.49
CA CYS A 220 -6.90 20.83 -3.63
C CYS A 220 -7.46 20.52 -2.24
N GLU A 221 -8.57 19.79 -2.16
CA GLU A 221 -9.18 19.38 -0.88
C GLU A 221 -8.24 18.49 -0.05
N VAL A 222 -7.67 17.46 -0.68
CA VAL A 222 -6.72 16.54 -0.03
C VAL A 222 -5.47 17.30 0.44
N MET A 223 -4.92 18.19 -0.39
CA MET A 223 -3.72 18.95 -0.01
C MET A 223 -3.98 19.99 1.07
N ALA A 224 -5.16 20.63 1.10
CA ALA A 224 -5.54 21.53 2.18
C ALA A 224 -5.58 20.79 3.54
N ALA A 225 -6.11 19.56 3.56
CA ALA A 225 -6.10 18.72 4.75
C ALA A 225 -4.67 18.33 5.17
N ALA A 226 -3.84 17.89 4.22
CA ALA A 226 -2.45 17.51 4.48
C ALA A 226 -1.59 18.68 5.02
N ARG A 227 -1.74 19.89 4.46
CA ARG A 227 -1.06 21.09 4.97
C ARG A 227 -1.52 21.46 6.38
N LYS A 228 -2.83 21.37 6.67
CA LYS A 228 -3.37 21.66 8.01
C LYS A 228 -2.84 20.70 9.08
N ALA A 229 -2.72 19.41 8.76
CA ALA A 229 -2.17 18.41 9.67
C ALA A 229 -0.73 18.73 10.09
N ASN A 230 0.10 19.24 9.18
CA ASN A 230 1.47 19.64 9.48
C ASN A 230 1.57 20.83 10.44
N VAL A 231 0.65 21.79 10.34
CA VAL A 231 0.63 22.97 11.22
C VAL A 231 0.27 22.59 12.66
N GLN A 232 -0.55 21.54 12.84
CA GLN A 232 -0.99 21.09 14.16
C GLN A 232 0.03 20.17 14.86
N GLY A 233 1.09 19.74 14.17
CA GLY A 233 2.11 18.81 14.68
C GLY A 233 3.21 19.41 15.57
N SER A 234 3.05 20.61 16.13
CA SER A 234 4.10 21.32 16.91
C SER A 234 3.76 21.65 18.37
N ALA A 235 2.78 20.98 18.98
CA ALA A 235 2.52 21.10 20.42
C ALA A 235 2.69 19.73 21.13
N PRO A 236 3.62 19.61 22.09
CA PRO A 236 3.71 18.41 22.93
C PRO A 236 2.62 18.48 24.01
N GLY A 237 1.56 17.70 23.84
CA GLY A 237 0.61 17.51 24.95
C GLY A 237 -0.80 17.16 24.52
N GLN A 238 -1.05 15.86 24.31
CA GLN A 238 -2.10 15.08 24.98
C GLN A 238 -2.15 13.71 24.30
N ALA A 239 -1.95 12.65 25.08
CA ALA A 239 -2.16 11.28 24.62
C ALA A 239 -3.66 11.09 24.39
N GLY A 240 -4.12 11.45 23.19
CA GLY A 240 -5.38 10.98 22.65
C GLY A 240 -5.33 9.47 22.53
N VAL A 241 -6.44 8.81 22.84
CA VAL A 241 -6.66 7.40 22.48
C VAL A 241 -6.26 7.23 21.01
N PRO A 242 -5.40 6.28 20.64
CA PRO A 242 -5.01 6.09 19.24
C PRO A 242 -6.28 5.97 18.41
N GLU A 243 -6.42 6.85 17.41
CA GLU A 243 -7.50 6.78 16.44
C GLU A 243 -7.48 5.36 15.86
N GLN A 244 -8.58 4.60 16.06
CA GLN A 244 -8.66 3.23 15.58
C GLN A 244 -8.55 3.26 14.06
N GLU A 245 -7.43 2.75 13.55
CA GLU A 245 -7.16 2.73 12.11
C GLU A 245 -8.24 1.92 11.39
N SER A 246 -8.98 2.57 10.49
CA SER A 246 -9.86 1.90 9.53
C SER A 246 -9.05 1.45 8.32
N LEU A 247 -9.23 0.19 7.92
CA LEU A 247 -8.71 -0.38 6.67
C LEU A 247 -9.80 -0.28 5.61
N GLU A 248 -9.47 0.23 4.42
CA GLU A 248 -10.39 0.20 3.28
C GLU A 248 -9.83 -0.70 2.18
N LEU A 249 -10.63 -1.65 1.72
CA LEU A 249 -10.32 -2.52 0.59
C LEU A 249 -11.25 -2.19 -0.56
N TYR A 250 -10.71 -1.61 -1.63
CA TYR A 250 -11.48 -1.15 -2.77
C TYR A 250 -11.43 -2.12 -3.95
N SER A 251 -12.34 -1.90 -4.90
CA SER A 251 -12.30 -2.54 -6.23
C SER A 251 -12.33 -4.06 -6.18
N LEU A 252 -12.99 -4.63 -5.17
CA LEU A 252 -13.19 -6.06 -5.04
C LEU A 252 -14.36 -6.47 -5.92
N THR A 253 -14.25 -7.61 -6.60
CA THR A 253 -15.47 -8.28 -7.08
C THR A 253 -16.32 -8.70 -5.87
N PRO A 254 -17.65 -8.85 -6.00
CA PRO A 254 -18.49 -9.30 -4.88
C PRO A 254 -18.01 -10.60 -4.24
N ALA A 255 -17.52 -11.56 -5.03
CA ALA A 255 -16.96 -12.80 -4.50
C ALA A 255 -15.68 -12.59 -3.68
N GLN A 256 -14.78 -11.71 -4.12
CA GLN A 256 -13.58 -11.34 -3.35
C GLN A 256 -13.95 -10.58 -2.07
N ALA A 257 -14.93 -9.68 -2.15
CA ALA A 257 -15.41 -8.93 -1.01
C ALA A 257 -16.02 -9.84 0.06
N GLU A 258 -16.79 -10.87 -0.32
CA GLU A 258 -17.29 -11.85 0.64
C GLU A 258 -16.15 -12.64 1.31
N GLU A 259 -15.13 -13.04 0.54
CA GLU A 259 -13.95 -13.73 1.10
C GLU A 259 -13.19 -12.84 2.10
N GLU A 260 -12.92 -11.58 1.74
CA GLU A 260 -12.24 -10.62 2.60
C GLU A 260 -13.09 -10.24 3.83
N LYS A 261 -14.38 -9.98 3.64
CA LYS A 261 -15.31 -9.69 4.73
C LYS A 261 -15.32 -10.83 5.75
N LYS A 262 -15.44 -12.09 5.30
CA LYS A 262 -15.36 -13.25 6.19
C LYS A 262 -14.02 -13.30 6.93
N PHE A 263 -12.92 -13.06 6.23
CA PHE A 263 -11.58 -13.02 6.83
C PHE A 263 -11.46 -12.00 7.97
N TYR A 264 -12.02 -10.79 7.82
CA TYR A 264 -11.95 -9.73 8.84
C TYR A 264 -13.01 -9.85 9.94
N LEU A 265 -14.21 -10.35 9.64
CA LEU A 265 -15.20 -10.65 10.68
C LEU A 265 -14.68 -11.71 11.65
N ASP A 266 -13.99 -12.72 11.12
CA ASP A 266 -13.31 -13.73 11.94
C ASP A 266 -12.28 -13.08 12.88
N SER A 267 -11.53 -12.07 12.43
CA SER A 267 -10.59 -11.32 13.27
C SER A 267 -11.24 -10.36 14.27
N GLY A 268 -12.56 -10.25 14.27
CA GLY A 268 -13.28 -9.37 15.20
C GLY A 268 -13.28 -7.92 14.77
N ALA A 269 -13.06 -7.67 13.48
CA ALA A 269 -13.36 -6.38 12.91
C ALA A 269 -14.87 -6.24 12.67
N ASP A 270 -15.33 -5.00 12.72
CA ASP A 270 -16.56 -4.55 12.07
C ASP A 270 -16.24 -4.29 10.59
N VAL A 271 -17.12 -4.75 9.69
CA VAL A 271 -16.89 -4.67 8.24
C VAL A 271 -18.13 -4.12 7.54
N ASP A 272 -18.01 -2.88 7.06
CA ASP A 272 -19.01 -2.24 6.23
C ASP A 272 -18.79 -2.57 4.75
N TRP A 273 -19.89 -2.66 4.00
CA TRP A 273 -19.92 -3.03 2.59
C TRP A 273 -20.53 -1.90 1.76
N PHE A 274 -19.82 -1.48 0.71
CA PHE A 274 -20.26 -0.41 -0.17
C PHE A 274 -20.16 -0.82 -1.65
N ASP A 275 -21.32 -1.02 -2.28
CA ASP A 275 -21.40 -1.24 -3.73
C ASP A 275 -20.93 0.00 -4.49
N GLN A 276 -20.18 -0.22 -5.57
CA GLN A 276 -19.72 0.81 -6.49
C GLN A 276 -20.55 0.75 -7.79
N ASP A 277 -20.62 1.88 -8.49
CA ASP A 277 -21.45 2.02 -9.70
C ASP A 277 -20.96 1.12 -10.87
N ASP A 278 -19.71 0.63 -10.79
CA ASP A 278 -19.09 -0.29 -11.76
C ASP A 278 -19.28 -1.78 -11.43
N GLY A 279 -20.09 -2.09 -10.41
CA GLY A 279 -20.33 -3.47 -9.94
C GLY A 279 -19.20 -4.04 -9.08
N LEU A 280 -18.22 -3.22 -8.69
CA LEU A 280 -17.22 -3.57 -7.68
C LEU A 280 -17.71 -3.19 -6.28
N VAL A 281 -16.95 -3.61 -5.28
CA VAL A 281 -17.27 -3.45 -3.86
C VAL A 281 -16.08 -2.83 -3.14
N THR A 282 -16.39 -1.95 -2.21
CA THR A 282 -15.45 -1.45 -1.20
C THR A 282 -15.84 -1.99 0.17
N LEU A 283 -14.87 -2.50 0.92
CA LEU A 283 -15.05 -2.85 2.33
C LEU A 283 -14.34 -1.82 3.21
N VAL A 284 -14.99 -1.39 4.29
CA VAL A 284 -14.36 -0.60 5.35
C VAL A 284 -14.31 -1.47 6.60
N ILE A 285 -13.11 -1.67 7.14
CA ILE A 285 -12.80 -2.62 8.21
C ILE A 285 -12.30 -1.83 9.42
N GLN A 286 -12.91 -2.05 10.58
CA GLN A 286 -12.57 -1.35 11.82
C GLN A 286 -12.39 -2.34 12.96
N TYR A 287 -11.37 -2.14 13.79
CA TYR A 287 -11.17 -2.95 15.01
C TYR A 287 -11.59 -2.14 16.23
N THR A 288 -12.64 -2.59 16.91
CA THR A 288 -13.27 -1.86 18.01
C THR A 288 -12.86 -2.37 19.40
N GLY A 289 -11.99 -3.38 19.49
CA GLY A 289 -11.55 -3.92 20.77
C GLY A 289 -10.51 -3.06 21.49
N PRO A 290 -10.33 -3.27 22.81
CA PRO A 290 -9.30 -2.58 23.56
C PRO A 290 -7.92 -3.00 23.04
N LEU A 291 -7.06 -2.00 22.82
CA LEU A 291 -5.63 -2.23 22.57
C LEU A 291 -5.05 -3.13 23.67
N PRO A 292 -4.08 -3.98 23.33
CA PRO A 292 -3.54 -4.94 24.27
C PRO A 292 -3.02 -4.21 25.51
N GLY A 293 -3.51 -4.62 26.68
CA GLY A 293 -2.92 -4.19 27.93
C GLY A 293 -1.55 -4.85 28.06
N LYS A 294 -0.48 -4.05 28.10
CA LYS A 294 0.88 -4.55 28.38
C LYS A 294 0.89 -5.26 29.73
N VAL A 295 0.98 -6.59 29.74
CA VAL A 295 1.35 -7.33 30.95
C VAL A 295 2.86 -7.23 31.12
N LYS A 296 3.30 -6.77 32.30
CA LYS A 296 4.73 -6.63 32.64
C LYS A 296 5.46 -7.97 32.51
N ASP A 297 6.70 -7.87 32.04
CA ASP A 297 7.76 -8.88 31.89
C ASP A 297 7.32 -10.35 31.94
N LEU A 298 7.45 -11.02 30.80
CA LEU A 298 7.28 -12.46 30.70
C LEU A 298 8.32 -13.16 31.59
N PRO A 299 7.94 -14.04 32.52
CA PRO A 299 8.86 -14.97 33.14
C PRO A 299 9.23 -16.04 32.11
N ILE A 300 10.09 -15.68 31.15
CA ILE A 300 10.55 -16.60 30.12
C ILE A 300 11.60 -17.52 30.73
N LYS A 301 11.16 -18.67 31.25
CA LYS A 301 12.06 -19.82 31.46
C LYS A 301 11.77 -20.87 30.39
N LEU A 302 12.08 -20.52 29.13
CA LEU A 302 11.93 -21.46 28.01
C LEU A 302 13.07 -22.46 28.03
N ASN A 303 12.74 -23.73 27.81
CA ASN A 303 13.73 -24.78 27.62
C ASN A 303 14.51 -24.53 26.33
N LEU A 304 15.80 -24.92 26.32
CA LEU A 304 16.63 -24.84 25.11
C LEU A 304 15.99 -25.63 23.97
N PRO A 305 16.11 -25.17 22.71
CA PRO A 305 15.62 -25.91 21.56
C PRO A 305 16.31 -27.27 21.43
N THR A 306 15.57 -28.21 20.86
CA THR A 306 16.06 -29.56 20.59
C THR A 306 17.15 -29.53 19.51
N ASN A 307 16.94 -28.74 18.46
CA ASN A 307 17.83 -28.61 17.31
C ASN A 307 18.82 -27.45 17.44
N ASP A 308 19.95 -27.59 16.75
CA ASP A 308 20.85 -26.48 16.42
C ASP A 308 20.33 -25.71 15.19
N GLY A 309 21.03 -24.64 14.80
CA GLY A 309 20.56 -23.69 13.79
C GLY A 309 19.54 -22.69 14.34
N PHE A 310 18.71 -22.14 13.46
CA PHE A 310 17.68 -21.18 13.84
C PHE A 310 16.42 -21.90 14.30
N VAL A 311 15.99 -21.67 15.54
CA VAL A 311 14.79 -22.30 16.10
C VAL A 311 13.90 -21.24 16.75
N ILE A 312 12.64 -21.13 16.33
CA ILE A 312 11.61 -20.42 17.10
C ILE A 312 10.85 -21.44 17.96
N CYS A 313 11.00 -21.33 19.27
CA CYS A 313 10.24 -22.15 20.22
C CYS A 313 8.95 -21.42 20.59
N VAL A 314 7.83 -22.13 20.63
CA VAL A 314 6.54 -21.65 21.13
C VAL A 314 6.06 -22.60 22.21
N ASP A 315 6.03 -22.14 23.46
CA ASP A 315 5.52 -22.89 24.60
C ASP A 315 4.09 -22.40 24.89
N ARG A 316 3.08 -23.21 24.60
CA ARG A 316 1.66 -22.88 24.82
C ARG A 316 1.38 -22.71 26.30
N GLN A 317 0.55 -21.75 26.66
CA GLN A 317 0.33 -21.36 28.05
C GLN A 317 -1.13 -21.45 28.46
N ARG A 318 -2.02 -20.97 27.60
CA ARG A 318 -3.45 -20.94 27.87
C ARG A 318 -4.26 -20.92 26.59
N GLU A 319 -5.50 -21.34 26.71
CA GLU A 319 -6.53 -21.16 25.70
C GLU A 319 -7.56 -20.18 26.24
N GLU A 320 -8.01 -19.24 25.40
CA GLU A 320 -8.95 -18.20 25.81
C GLU A 320 -9.99 -17.91 24.73
N ILE A 321 -11.21 -17.57 25.14
CA ILE A 321 -12.34 -17.26 24.25
C ILE A 321 -12.92 -15.88 24.57
N ARG A 322 -12.97 -15.00 23.56
CA ARG A 322 -13.62 -13.69 23.70
C ARG A 322 -15.13 -13.85 23.71
N GLN A 323 -15.81 -13.08 24.56
CA GLN A 323 -17.27 -13.00 24.54
C GLN A 323 -17.78 -12.68 23.12
N GLY A 324 -18.70 -13.50 22.61
CA GLY A 324 -19.25 -13.36 21.26
C GLY A 324 -18.47 -14.08 20.15
N LYS A 325 -17.28 -14.63 20.43
CA LYS A 325 -16.58 -15.52 19.50
C LYS A 325 -17.00 -16.97 19.71
N THR A 326 -17.10 -17.72 18.61
CA THR A 326 -17.46 -19.14 18.61
C THR A 326 -16.24 -20.06 18.65
N PHE A 327 -15.04 -19.49 18.74
CA PHE A 327 -13.77 -20.21 18.72
C PHE A 327 -12.80 -19.58 19.72
N ALA A 328 -11.92 -20.42 20.26
CA ALA A 328 -10.86 -19.99 21.15
C ALA A 328 -9.58 -19.65 20.38
N ARG A 329 -8.67 -18.92 21.04
CA ARG A 329 -7.28 -18.77 20.60
C ARG A 329 -6.35 -19.33 21.66
N THR A 330 -5.28 -19.97 21.21
CA THR A 330 -4.19 -20.44 22.06
C THR A 330 -3.14 -19.34 22.16
N ILE A 331 -2.71 -19.06 23.39
CA ILE A 331 -1.66 -18.10 23.70
C ILE A 331 -0.44 -18.90 24.15
N GLY A 332 0.69 -18.72 23.45
CA GLY A 332 1.99 -19.28 23.81
C GLY A 332 3.05 -18.18 23.95
N TYR A 333 4.12 -18.47 24.67
CA TYR A 333 5.31 -17.61 24.66
C TYR A 333 6.26 -18.09 23.59
N TYR A 334 6.85 -17.18 22.82
CA TYR A 334 7.89 -17.52 21.86
C TYR A 334 9.24 -16.89 22.20
N GLN A 335 10.30 -17.60 21.83
CA GLN A 335 11.68 -17.11 21.79
C GLN A 335 12.38 -17.75 20.61
N ALA A 336 13.09 -16.94 19.84
CA ALA A 336 13.99 -17.43 18.82
C ALA A 336 15.39 -17.69 19.39
N PHE A 337 16.04 -18.72 18.87
CA PHE A 337 17.37 -19.15 19.20
C PHE A 337 18.20 -19.32 17.92
N PHE A 338 19.51 -19.13 18.05
CA PHE A 338 20.48 -19.60 17.07
C PHE A 338 21.55 -20.42 17.78
N ASP A 339 21.70 -21.69 17.39
CA ASP A 339 22.60 -22.66 18.03
C ASP A 339 22.40 -22.70 19.55
N LYS A 340 21.13 -22.86 19.97
CA LYS A 340 20.69 -22.91 21.37
C LYS A 340 21.00 -21.64 22.19
N LYS A 341 21.41 -20.54 21.56
CA LYS A 341 21.56 -19.23 22.21
C LYS A 341 20.35 -18.36 21.91
N PRO A 342 19.71 -17.75 22.91
CA PRO A 342 18.56 -16.89 22.67
C PRO A 342 18.99 -15.65 21.87
N ILE A 343 18.19 -15.29 20.88
CA ILE A 343 18.36 -14.05 20.11
C ILE A 343 17.66 -12.93 20.88
N GLN A 344 18.44 -11.93 21.33
CA GLN A 344 17.92 -10.82 22.11
C GLN A 344 16.86 -10.04 21.34
N GLY A 345 15.75 -9.72 21.99
CA GLY A 345 14.65 -8.95 21.39
C GLY A 345 13.73 -9.75 20.48
N LEU A 346 14.02 -11.03 20.23
CA LEU A 346 13.21 -11.90 19.38
C LEU A 346 12.35 -12.88 20.20
N SER A 347 11.52 -12.31 21.06
CA SER A 347 10.61 -13.03 21.96
C SER A 347 9.32 -12.25 22.23
N GLY A 348 8.26 -12.94 22.62
CA GLY A 348 6.95 -12.36 22.87
C GLY A 348 5.86 -13.41 23.01
N VAL A 349 4.67 -13.10 22.50
CA VAL A 349 3.53 -14.01 22.48
C VAL A 349 3.27 -14.51 21.06
N ALA A 350 3.00 -15.81 20.93
CA ALA A 350 2.41 -16.42 19.76
C ALA A 350 0.92 -16.66 20.04
N VAL A 351 0.09 -16.32 19.06
CA VAL A 351 -1.36 -16.45 19.12
C VAL A 351 -1.78 -17.37 17.99
N GLU A 352 -2.47 -18.45 18.30
CA GLU A 352 -2.91 -19.45 17.33
C GLU A 352 -4.43 -19.58 17.39
N ARG A 353 -5.08 -19.63 16.22
CA ARG A 353 -6.48 -20.06 16.15
C ARG A 353 -6.46 -21.57 15.95
N GLY A 354 -7.45 -22.24 16.51
CA GLY A 354 -7.86 -23.52 15.97
C GLY A 354 -8.08 -23.47 14.46
N GLY A 355 -7.95 -24.61 13.81
CA GLY A 355 -8.30 -24.81 12.42
C GLY A 355 -8.20 -26.28 12.08
N PRO A 356 -8.17 -26.65 10.78
CA PRO A 356 -7.61 -27.94 10.42
C PRO A 356 -6.14 -27.97 10.84
N GLY A 357 -5.86 -28.52 12.03
CA GLY A 357 -4.53 -28.88 12.48
C GLY A 357 -3.95 -30.04 11.65
N ASP A 358 -4.82 -30.73 10.92
CA ASP A 358 -4.51 -31.66 9.83
C ASP A 358 -5.63 -31.58 8.77
N ASN A 359 -5.42 -32.03 7.53
CA ASN A 359 -6.51 -32.16 6.53
C ASN A 359 -7.36 -33.42 6.76
N SER A 360 -7.55 -33.88 8.00
CA SER A 360 -8.55 -34.91 8.27
C SER A 360 -9.91 -34.25 8.46
N LYS A 361 -11.00 -35.00 8.24
CA LYS A 361 -12.35 -34.55 8.64
C LYS A 361 -12.43 -34.19 10.13
N MET A 362 -11.52 -34.70 10.98
CA MET A 362 -11.43 -34.33 12.39
C MET A 362 -10.75 -32.98 12.61
N GLY A 363 -9.75 -32.61 11.80
CA GLY A 363 -9.15 -31.28 11.83
C GLY A 363 -10.17 -30.19 11.53
N ASP A 364 -10.95 -30.36 10.47
CA ASP A 364 -12.01 -29.41 10.08
C ASP A 364 -13.15 -29.30 11.11
N THR A 365 -13.42 -30.36 11.89
CA THR A 365 -14.55 -30.41 12.84
C THR A 365 -14.18 -30.10 14.28
N LYS A 366 -12.89 -30.06 14.64
CA LYS A 366 -12.44 -29.92 16.04
C LYS A 366 -11.60 -28.67 16.33
N ASP A 367 -11.40 -27.77 15.36
CA ASP A 367 -10.72 -26.49 15.56
C ASP A 367 -9.36 -26.65 16.26
N ARG A 368 -8.51 -27.56 15.76
CA ARG A 368 -7.24 -27.93 16.40
C ARG A 368 -6.10 -27.01 15.96
N SER A 369 -5.23 -26.64 16.89
CA SER A 369 -3.93 -26.03 16.55
C SER A 369 -2.97 -27.10 16.00
N ILE A 370 -1.84 -26.69 15.41
CA ILE A 370 -0.77 -27.62 15.01
C ILE A 370 -0.29 -28.45 16.22
N GLU A 371 0.12 -29.70 16.04
CA GLU A 371 0.54 -30.55 17.16
C GLU A 371 1.89 -30.09 17.77
N VAL A 372 2.20 -30.58 18.98
CA VAL A 372 3.54 -30.46 19.58
C VAL A 372 4.54 -31.15 18.67
N GLY A 373 5.65 -30.49 18.36
CA GLY A 373 6.62 -31.05 17.43
C GLY A 373 7.59 -30.02 16.87
N ILE A 374 8.47 -30.49 15.99
CA ILE A 374 9.47 -29.69 15.31
C ILE A 374 9.11 -29.64 13.83
N TYR A 375 8.94 -28.42 13.33
CA TYR A 375 8.47 -28.16 11.99
C TYR A 375 9.49 -27.38 11.17
N PRO A 376 9.77 -27.81 9.95
CA PRO A 376 10.61 -27.08 9.02
C PRO A 376 10.05 -25.68 8.64
N LEU A 377 10.88 -24.62 8.62
CA LEU A 377 10.51 -23.29 8.08
C LEU A 377 10.94 -23.04 6.63
N SER A 378 10.07 -22.42 5.82
CA SER A 378 10.34 -22.12 4.41
C SER A 378 9.94 -20.69 4.05
N THR A 379 10.58 -20.13 3.02
CA THR A 379 10.13 -18.87 2.43
C THR A 379 8.78 -19.06 1.73
N HIS A 380 8.00 -17.99 1.58
CA HIS A 380 6.62 -18.05 1.10
C HIS A 380 6.33 -17.01 0.03
N ALA A 381 5.60 -17.41 -1.01
CA ALA A 381 4.83 -16.53 -1.88
C ALA A 381 3.56 -17.26 -2.30
N GLY A 382 2.47 -17.02 -1.58
CA GLY A 382 1.17 -17.64 -1.84
C GLY A 382 0.52 -17.11 -3.12
N ALA A 383 -0.36 -17.93 -3.73
CA ALA A 383 -1.07 -17.58 -4.97
C ALA A 383 -1.95 -16.32 -4.84
N SER A 384 -2.46 -16.04 -3.64
CA SER A 384 -3.26 -14.84 -3.35
C SER A 384 -2.44 -13.56 -3.28
N ASN A 385 -1.10 -13.63 -3.31
CA ASN A 385 -0.18 -12.51 -3.11
C ASN A 385 -0.42 -11.72 -1.79
N LYS A 386 -1.18 -12.28 -0.84
CA LYS A 386 -1.45 -11.68 0.47
C LYS A 386 -0.21 -11.66 1.36
N TYR A 387 0.62 -12.69 1.27
CA TYR A 387 1.77 -12.93 2.15
C TYR A 387 3.04 -13.28 1.37
N LYS A 388 4.18 -12.73 1.80
CA LYS A 388 5.52 -13.08 1.27
C LYS A 388 6.60 -13.08 2.33
N THR A 389 7.64 -13.90 2.14
CA THR A 389 8.89 -13.81 2.92
C THR A 389 9.89 -12.85 2.29
N ILE A 390 10.01 -12.88 0.96
CA ILE A 390 10.89 -12.03 0.17
C ILE A 390 10.03 -11.14 -0.72
N GLY A 391 10.29 -9.83 -0.67
CA GLY A 391 9.50 -8.84 -1.42
C GLY A 391 8.09 -8.63 -0.85
N TYR A 392 7.91 -8.80 0.47
CA TYR A 392 6.79 -8.19 1.17
C TYR A 392 6.94 -6.67 1.14
N ASP A 393 5.84 -5.93 1.29
CA ASP A 393 5.90 -4.47 1.32
C ASP A 393 6.57 -4.00 2.62
N ALA A 394 7.79 -3.46 2.50
CA ALA A 394 8.62 -3.06 3.63
C ALA A 394 8.10 -1.81 4.37
N GLU A 395 7.42 -0.92 3.66
CA GLU A 395 6.75 0.26 4.22
C GLU A 395 5.33 -0.04 4.67
N GLY A 396 4.85 -1.25 4.36
CA GLY A 396 3.45 -1.60 4.46
C GLY A 396 2.83 -1.44 5.84
N GLY A 397 1.51 -1.27 5.85
CA GLY A 397 0.64 -1.35 7.02
C GLY A 397 -0.54 -2.27 6.72
N LEU A 398 -1.60 -2.22 7.52
CA LEU A 398 -2.76 -3.07 7.34
C LEU A 398 -3.40 -2.89 5.93
N LYS A 399 -3.21 -1.74 5.28
CA LYS A 399 -3.70 -1.45 3.91
C LYS A 399 -2.81 -1.95 2.78
N ARG A 400 -1.56 -2.33 3.05
CA ARG A 400 -0.54 -2.57 2.01
C ARG A 400 -0.04 -4.01 2.05
N ARG A 401 -0.29 -4.75 0.96
CA ARG A 401 0.11 -6.16 0.74
C ARG A 401 1.20 -6.23 -0.33
N PRO A 402 2.07 -7.27 -0.36
CA PRO A 402 2.05 -8.45 0.49
C PRO A 402 2.57 -8.18 1.90
N TRP A 403 1.95 -8.82 2.89
CA TRP A 403 2.40 -8.81 4.28
C TRP A 403 3.54 -9.80 4.53
N PRO A 404 4.42 -9.56 5.52
CA PRO A 404 5.50 -10.48 5.85
C PRO A 404 4.95 -11.80 6.40
N ALA A 405 5.51 -12.92 5.96
CA ALA A 405 5.20 -14.25 6.50
C ALA A 405 6.33 -15.26 6.31
N ILE A 406 6.30 -16.33 7.09
CA ILE A 406 7.13 -17.54 6.93
C ILE A 406 6.20 -18.75 6.83
N ARG A 407 6.51 -19.70 5.96
CA ARG A 407 5.72 -20.94 5.83
C ARG A 407 6.25 -22.00 6.80
N VAL A 408 5.34 -22.71 7.43
CA VAL A 408 5.62 -23.91 8.22
C VAL A 408 5.34 -25.13 7.34
N ASP A 409 6.37 -25.93 7.12
CA ASP A 409 6.34 -27.16 6.31
C ASP A 409 6.26 -28.40 7.19
N ASP A 410 6.13 -29.57 6.56
CA ASP A 410 5.96 -30.90 7.16
C ASP A 410 4.91 -30.97 8.27
N THR A 411 3.87 -30.14 8.18
CA THR A 411 2.67 -30.22 9.03
C THR A 411 1.74 -31.36 8.57
N GLN A 412 2.35 -32.37 7.93
CA GLN A 412 1.79 -33.54 7.28
C GLN A 412 0.75 -33.17 6.21
N LYS A 413 -0.48 -32.97 6.65
CA LYS A 413 -1.63 -32.92 5.77
C LYS A 413 -1.95 -31.50 5.32
N ARG A 414 -1.51 -30.46 6.03
CA ARG A 414 -1.86 -29.07 5.69
C ARG A 414 -0.71 -28.33 5.02
N SER A 415 -0.92 -27.88 3.79
CA SER A 415 -0.08 -26.83 3.21
C SER A 415 -0.64 -25.46 3.62
N GLY A 416 0.26 -24.50 3.87
CA GLY A 416 -0.15 -23.11 4.10
C GLY A 416 -0.40 -22.71 5.56
N ILE A 417 0.17 -23.41 6.53
CA ILE A 417 0.35 -22.82 7.87
C ILE A 417 1.47 -21.78 7.77
N LEU A 418 1.15 -20.56 8.21
CA LEU A 418 2.06 -19.42 8.14
C LEU A 418 2.32 -18.87 9.55
N ILE A 419 3.54 -18.40 9.78
CA ILE A 419 3.86 -17.42 10.82
C ILE A 419 3.72 -16.04 10.16
N HIS A 420 2.69 -15.27 10.52
CA HIS A 420 2.41 -13.98 9.87
C HIS A 420 1.78 -12.95 10.81
N CYS A 421 1.75 -11.70 10.37
CA CYS A 421 1.21 -10.59 11.16
C CYS A 421 -0.31 -10.62 11.25
N ALA A 422 -0.89 -10.06 12.31
CA ALA A 422 -2.33 -10.06 12.53
C ALA A 422 -2.82 -8.80 13.24
N ALA A 423 -4.12 -8.53 13.11
CA ALA A 423 -4.83 -7.45 13.79
C ALA A 423 -6.06 -8.01 14.53
N GLY A 424 -6.53 -7.27 15.53
CA GLY A 424 -7.78 -7.61 16.24
C GLY A 424 -7.65 -8.85 17.10
N TYR A 425 -8.70 -9.66 17.18
CA TYR A 425 -8.71 -10.87 18.00
C TYR A 425 -7.69 -11.90 17.51
N ILE A 426 -7.70 -12.22 16.21
CA ILE A 426 -6.75 -13.11 15.54
C ILE A 426 -6.92 -13.06 14.01
N MET A 427 -5.88 -13.29 13.20
CA MET A 427 -6.06 -13.40 11.75
C MET A 427 -5.65 -14.76 11.20
N SER A 428 -6.41 -15.22 10.21
CA SER A 428 -6.24 -16.51 9.53
C SER A 428 -6.51 -17.72 10.43
N VAL A 429 -7.28 -18.67 9.91
CA VAL A 429 -7.54 -19.95 10.57
C VAL A 429 -6.26 -20.79 10.61
N GLY A 430 -5.93 -21.34 11.78
CA GLY A 430 -4.81 -22.26 11.99
C GLY A 430 -3.44 -21.79 11.51
N CYS A 431 -3.17 -20.48 11.57
CA CYS A 431 -1.85 -19.89 11.43
C CYS A 431 -1.33 -19.43 12.81
N ILE A 432 -0.06 -19.01 12.84
CA ILE A 432 0.60 -18.53 14.06
C ILE A 432 0.84 -17.02 13.89
N ASN A 433 0.33 -16.22 14.81
CA ASN A 433 0.52 -14.77 14.80
C ASN A 433 1.42 -14.34 15.95
N LEU A 434 2.44 -13.53 15.67
CA LEU A 434 3.32 -13.01 16.71
C LEU A 434 2.76 -11.68 17.22
N SER A 435 2.78 -11.45 18.53
CA SER A 435 2.33 -10.21 19.13
C SER A 435 3.06 -9.91 20.44
N GLU A 436 2.91 -8.70 20.95
CA GLU A 436 3.20 -8.35 22.32
C GLU A 436 2.30 -9.10 23.30
N ASN A 437 2.57 -8.90 24.60
CA ASN A 437 1.83 -9.58 25.66
C ASN A 437 0.36 -9.17 25.65
N LEU A 438 -0.50 -10.15 25.45
CA LEU A 438 -1.95 -10.01 25.56
C LEU A 438 -2.39 -10.30 26.99
N LYS A 439 -3.18 -9.40 27.57
CA LYS A 439 -3.66 -9.51 28.95
C LYS A 439 -4.62 -10.68 29.12
N ASP A 440 -5.60 -10.78 28.23
CA ASP A 440 -6.71 -11.74 28.31
C ASP A 440 -7.45 -11.81 26.96
N ALA A 441 -8.53 -12.59 26.91
CA ALA A 441 -9.37 -12.80 25.73
C ALA A 441 -9.96 -11.51 25.13
N SER A 442 -10.06 -10.42 25.91
CA SER A 442 -10.57 -9.13 25.42
C SER A 442 -9.52 -8.34 24.65
N SER A 443 -8.22 -8.66 24.79
CA SER A 443 -7.13 -7.92 24.15
C SER A 443 -7.06 -8.18 22.65
N ASP A 444 -6.99 -7.11 21.85
CA ASP A 444 -6.65 -7.18 20.42
C ASP A 444 -5.13 -7.21 20.21
N MET A 445 -4.70 -7.72 19.07
CA MET A 445 -3.35 -7.56 18.55
C MET A 445 -3.28 -6.27 17.73
N SER A 446 -2.19 -5.52 17.92
CA SER A 446 -1.83 -4.41 17.05
C SER A 446 -1.18 -4.96 15.77
N PHE A 447 -1.72 -4.57 14.61
CA PHE A 447 -1.18 -5.01 13.32
C PHE A 447 0.28 -4.60 13.15
N GLU A 448 0.60 -3.34 13.41
CA GLU A 448 1.94 -2.81 13.20
C GLU A 448 2.96 -3.49 14.11
N GLU A 449 2.59 -3.73 15.35
CA GLU A 449 3.41 -4.43 16.34
C GLU A 449 3.65 -5.89 15.91
N SER A 450 2.56 -6.59 15.55
CA SER A 450 2.62 -7.96 15.06
C SER A 450 3.47 -8.08 13.79
N ARG A 451 3.34 -7.12 12.87
CA ARG A 451 4.12 -7.01 11.65
C ARG A 451 5.61 -6.84 11.93
N GLN A 452 5.97 -5.92 12.82
CA GLN A 452 7.36 -5.70 13.21
C GLN A 452 8.01 -6.96 13.78
N ARG A 453 7.27 -7.77 14.56
CA ARG A 453 7.78 -9.06 15.06
C ARG A 453 8.05 -10.08 13.97
N VAL A 454 7.18 -10.18 12.98
CA VAL A 454 7.37 -11.12 11.87
C VAL A 454 8.53 -10.66 10.97
N ILE A 455 8.69 -9.35 10.76
CA ILE A 455 9.86 -8.78 10.09
C ILE A 455 11.13 -9.11 10.86
N ALA A 456 11.15 -8.85 12.18
CA ALA A 456 12.28 -9.16 13.04
C ALA A 456 12.62 -10.66 13.02
N LEU A 457 11.62 -11.54 12.91
CA LEU A 457 11.83 -12.97 12.75
C LEU A 457 12.52 -13.29 11.42
N ILE A 458 12.01 -12.75 10.31
CA ILE A 458 12.61 -12.94 8.97
C ILE A 458 14.06 -12.42 8.94
N ASP A 459 14.29 -11.23 9.48
CA ASP A 459 15.62 -10.61 9.52
C ASP A 459 16.56 -11.34 10.47
N GLY A 460 16.06 -11.86 11.60
CA GLY A 460 16.81 -12.72 12.51
C GLY A 460 17.30 -13.99 11.84
N ILE A 461 16.43 -14.65 11.06
CA ILE A 461 16.81 -15.84 10.27
C ILE A 461 17.85 -15.47 9.21
N ARG A 462 17.63 -14.38 8.47
CA ARG A 462 18.56 -13.92 7.44
C ARG A 462 19.93 -13.59 8.03
N SER A 463 19.97 -12.92 9.18
CA SER A 463 21.22 -12.57 9.86
C SER A 463 21.95 -13.79 10.39
N ALA A 464 21.22 -14.79 10.90
CA ALA A 464 21.80 -16.01 11.44
C ALA A 464 22.40 -16.92 10.36
N LEU A 465 21.73 -17.02 9.21
CA LEU A 465 22.13 -17.91 8.11
C LEU A 465 23.05 -17.24 7.08
N GLY A 466 23.09 -15.90 7.03
CA GLY A 466 23.89 -15.16 6.05
C GLY A 466 23.54 -15.54 4.62
N ASP A 467 24.53 -15.99 3.85
CA ASP A 467 24.37 -16.38 2.44
C ASP A 467 23.52 -17.64 2.23
N ASP A 468 23.32 -18.45 3.27
CA ASP A 468 22.48 -19.65 3.22
C ASP A 468 20.98 -19.32 3.28
N PHE A 469 20.61 -18.06 3.57
CA PHE A 469 19.22 -17.63 3.50
C PHE A 469 18.74 -17.67 2.04
N PRO A 470 17.58 -18.30 1.74
CA PRO A 470 17.10 -18.41 0.37
C PRO A 470 16.90 -17.05 -0.32
N LYS A 471 17.28 -16.96 -1.60
CA LYS A 471 17.14 -15.76 -2.43
C LYS A 471 15.79 -15.66 -3.17
N GLN A 472 14.96 -16.70 -3.06
CA GLN A 472 13.65 -16.78 -3.69
C GLN A 472 12.61 -17.37 -2.73
N ASN A 473 11.33 -17.07 -3.00
CA ASN A 473 10.21 -17.56 -2.22
C ASN A 473 9.90 -19.04 -2.50
N ASN A 474 9.14 -19.67 -1.59
CA ASN A 474 8.72 -21.07 -1.66
C ASN A 474 9.88 -22.08 -1.62
N VAL A 475 10.95 -21.75 -0.90
CA VAL A 475 12.15 -22.58 -0.72
C VAL A 475 12.37 -22.89 0.75
N ARG A 476 12.78 -24.13 1.04
CA ARG A 476 13.21 -24.58 2.37
C ARG A 476 14.30 -23.66 2.89
N ILE A 477 14.14 -23.12 4.11
CA ILE A 477 15.21 -22.40 4.78
C ILE A 477 16.11 -23.44 5.48
N PRO A 478 17.42 -23.51 5.15
CA PRO A 478 18.33 -24.47 5.76
C PRO A 478 18.42 -24.27 7.28
N ASN A 479 18.41 -25.38 8.03
CA ASN A 479 18.58 -25.39 9.49
C ASN A 479 17.67 -24.40 10.25
N ALA A 480 16.45 -24.16 9.74
CA ALA A 480 15.46 -23.31 10.37
C ALA A 480 14.19 -24.11 10.72
N PHE A 481 13.77 -23.98 11.98
CA PHE A 481 12.69 -24.78 12.57
C PHE A 481 11.76 -23.95 13.46
N LEU A 482 10.51 -24.37 13.53
CA LEU A 482 9.53 -24.03 14.57
C LEU A 482 9.42 -25.21 15.52
N GLU A 483 9.52 -24.99 16.82
CA GLU A 483 9.33 -26.02 17.85
C GLU A 483 8.13 -25.64 18.73
N ILE A 484 7.04 -26.40 18.60
CA ILE A 484 5.81 -26.22 19.39
C ILE A 484 5.89 -27.10 20.63
N ARG A 485 5.57 -26.54 21.80
CA ARG A 485 5.56 -27.20 23.10
C ARG A 485 4.31 -26.87 23.91
N GLU A 486 4.07 -27.66 24.95
CA GLU A 486 3.00 -27.51 25.93
C GLU A 486 3.50 -26.98 27.28
#